data_AF-A0A1C7N401-F1
#
_entry.id   AF-A0A1C7N401-F1
#
_cell.length_a   1.000
_cell.length_b   1.000
_cell.length_c   1.000
_cell.angle_alpha   90.00
_cell.angle_beta   90.00
_cell.angle_gamma   90.00
#
_symmetry.space_group_name_H-M   'P 1'
#
loop_
_entity.id
_entity.type
_entity.pdbx_description
1 polymer ?
#
loop_
_entity_poly.entity_id
_entity_poly.type
_entity_poly.pdbx_seq_one_letter_code
_entity_poly.pdbx_strand_id
1 'polypeptide(L)'
;MSDDEDYMSLKFLEEAQEFESKRKETTYSERRKKQIREQEKKGYIKPRAQLEAEERQKGLERSMDESNKGMKMLMKMGFKKGMSLGTDGIREPIKVDLKSGRGGIGMESELKKRAREQEEEEERERKRTAIDPEDFRSVMAQRMKESKLVRYLTAAVSICEKLDEENNVEFNILWILKPVQKEPEEQKADEEGQEEKQQKEEEEIDSSYPPEEVEELKSLTTEQQLRKILEYLRNNYLYCFWCSAKYENKSDLDDNCPGLEEDDH
;
A
#
# COMPACT_ATOMS: atom_id res chain seq x y z
N MET A 1 -6.93 -10.01 61.24
CA MET A 1 -6.00 -9.29 60.35
C MET A 1 -5.73 -10.26 59.21
N SER A 2 -6.49 -10.11 58.12
CA SER A 2 -6.47 -10.97 56.93
C SER A 2 -5.49 -10.36 55.97
N ASP A 3 -4.28 -10.90 55.87
CA ASP A 3 -3.39 -10.65 54.73
C ASP A 3 -3.65 -11.79 53.75
N ASP A 4 -4.74 -11.65 52.99
CA ASP A 4 -4.97 -12.46 51.80
C ASP A 4 -3.98 -11.98 50.75
N GLU A 5 -3.07 -12.86 50.31
CA GLU A 5 -2.12 -12.55 49.25
C GLU A 5 -2.88 -12.06 48.00
N ASP A 6 -2.71 -10.77 47.69
CA ASP A 6 -3.43 -10.06 46.64
C ASP A 6 -3.24 -10.74 45.28
N TYR A 7 -4.30 -11.44 44.86
CA TYR A 7 -4.39 -12.27 43.65
C TYR A 7 -4.15 -11.48 42.35
N MET A 8 -4.05 -10.15 42.41
CA MET A 8 -3.75 -9.29 41.27
C MET A 8 -2.36 -8.62 41.34
N SER A 9 -1.47 -9.07 42.23
CA SER A 9 -0.13 -8.48 42.36
C SER A 9 0.80 -8.79 41.17
N LEU A 10 1.61 -7.79 40.78
CA LEU A 10 2.64 -7.90 39.72
C LEU A 10 3.66 -9.02 39.94
N LYS A 11 3.78 -9.50 41.18
CA LYS A 11 4.66 -10.60 41.56
C LYS A 11 4.37 -11.88 40.77
N PHE A 12 3.09 -12.18 40.50
CA PHE A 12 2.71 -13.36 39.72
C PHE A 12 3.06 -13.23 38.23
N LEU A 13 3.01 -12.01 37.69
CA LEU A 13 3.41 -11.74 36.30
C LEU A 13 4.94 -11.78 36.13
N GLU A 14 5.68 -11.24 37.09
CA GLU A 14 7.14 -11.34 37.14
C GLU A 14 7.58 -12.80 37.31
N GLU A 15 6.93 -13.57 38.18
CA GLU A 15 7.21 -14.99 38.36
C GLU A 15 6.88 -15.82 37.10
N ALA A 16 5.80 -15.49 36.39
CA ALA A 16 5.49 -16.11 35.09
C ALA A 16 6.52 -15.76 34.01
N GLN A 17 6.99 -14.51 33.94
CA GLN A 17 8.05 -14.08 33.01
C GLN A 17 9.41 -14.71 33.36
N GLU A 18 9.72 -14.87 34.64
CA GLU A 18 10.90 -15.62 35.10
C GLU A 18 10.79 -17.11 34.72
N PHE A 19 9.61 -17.70 34.80
CA PHE A 19 9.39 -19.08 34.39
C PHE A 19 9.50 -19.27 32.87
N GLU A 20 8.99 -18.31 32.08
CA GLU A 20 9.15 -18.30 30.62
C GLU A 20 10.61 -18.08 30.20
N SER A 21 11.35 -17.20 30.86
CA SER A 21 12.77 -16.97 30.57
C SER A 21 13.64 -18.16 30.95
N LYS A 22 13.33 -18.86 32.05
CA LYS A 22 13.95 -20.16 32.41
C LYS A 22 13.60 -21.27 31.40
N ARG A 23 12.38 -21.29 30.83
CA ARG A 23 12.02 -22.20 29.73
C ARG A 23 12.74 -21.90 28.41
N LYS A 24 13.12 -20.64 28.17
CA LYS A 24 13.95 -20.22 27.03
C LYS A 24 15.43 -20.61 27.19
N GLU A 25 15.83 -21.23 28.29
CA GLU A 25 17.14 -21.85 28.38
C GLU A 25 17.28 -22.92 27.31
N THR A 26 18.14 -22.63 26.33
CA THR A 26 18.41 -23.51 25.19
C THR A 26 18.47 -24.97 25.60
N THR A 27 17.68 -25.80 24.93
CA THR A 27 17.58 -27.22 25.27
C THR A 27 18.95 -27.88 25.10
N TYR A 28 19.25 -28.93 25.86
CA TYR A 28 20.52 -29.68 25.73
C TYR A 28 20.85 -30.04 24.27
N SER A 29 19.83 -30.39 23.47
CA SER A 29 19.94 -30.67 22.04
C SER A 29 20.41 -29.46 21.22
N GLU A 30 19.95 -28.26 21.53
CA GLU A 30 20.35 -27.00 20.88
C GLU A 30 21.77 -26.59 21.27
N ARG A 31 22.12 -26.71 22.55
CA ARG A 31 23.49 -26.47 23.03
C ARG A 31 24.48 -27.40 22.34
N ARG A 32 24.13 -28.69 22.23
CA ARG A 32 24.94 -29.70 21.53
C ARG A 32 25.08 -29.38 20.03
N LYS A 33 23.99 -28.99 19.36
CA LYS A 33 24.03 -28.57 17.94
C LYS A 33 24.93 -27.34 17.74
N LYS A 34 24.86 -26.35 18.63
CA LYS A 34 25.71 -25.15 18.58
C LYS A 34 27.19 -25.51 18.75
N GLN A 35 27.51 -26.38 19.71
CA GLN A 35 28.86 -26.86 19.93
C GLN A 35 29.42 -27.63 18.72
N ILE A 36 28.62 -28.53 18.11
CA ILE A 36 29.01 -29.25 16.88
C ILE A 36 29.29 -28.25 15.76
N ARG A 37 28.42 -27.27 15.53
CA ARG A 37 28.61 -26.23 14.50
C ARG A 37 29.86 -25.37 14.77
N GLU A 38 30.15 -25.05 16.03
CA GLU A 38 31.36 -24.32 16.39
C GLU A 38 32.63 -25.17 16.19
N GLN A 39 32.57 -26.48 16.49
CA GLN A 39 33.67 -27.40 16.21
C GLN A 39 33.91 -27.60 14.72
N GLU A 40 32.84 -27.73 13.92
CA GLU A 40 32.90 -27.77 12.45
C GLU A 40 33.55 -26.49 11.89
N LYS A 41 33.16 -25.31 12.41
CA LYS A 41 33.79 -24.04 12.04
C LYS A 41 35.27 -23.96 12.43
N LYS A 42 35.65 -24.48 13.59
CA LYS A 42 37.06 -24.51 14.05
C LYS A 42 37.91 -25.52 13.27
N GLY A 43 37.32 -26.62 12.83
CA GLY A 43 37.97 -27.64 12.01
C GLY A 43 38.02 -27.30 10.52
N TYR A 44 37.31 -26.27 10.08
CA TYR A 44 37.29 -25.86 8.68
C TYR A 44 38.60 -25.16 8.27
N ILE A 45 39.41 -25.85 7.48
CA ILE A 45 40.62 -25.29 6.87
C ILE A 45 40.22 -24.67 5.52
N LYS A 46 40.41 -23.37 5.37
CA LYS A 46 40.13 -22.67 4.11
C LYS A 46 40.99 -23.25 2.97
N PRO A 47 40.43 -23.49 1.78
CA PRO A 47 41.19 -23.94 0.62
C PRO A 47 42.21 -22.88 0.20
N ARG A 48 43.35 -23.34 -0.33
CA ARG A 48 44.48 -22.48 -0.76
C ARG A 48 44.05 -21.34 -1.69
N ALA A 49 43.12 -21.60 -2.60
CA ALA A 49 42.62 -20.59 -3.54
C ALA A 49 41.88 -19.43 -2.85
N GLN A 50 41.13 -19.69 -1.78
CA GLN A 50 40.46 -18.63 -1.01
C GLN A 50 41.49 -17.80 -0.23
N LEU A 51 42.48 -18.46 0.36
CA LEU A 51 43.55 -17.78 1.11
C LEU A 51 44.37 -16.85 0.21
N GLU A 52 44.73 -17.30 -0.99
CA GLU A 52 45.45 -16.49 -1.98
C GLU A 52 44.61 -15.30 -2.48
N ALA A 53 43.29 -15.50 -2.67
CA ALA A 53 42.39 -14.42 -3.05
C ALA A 53 42.27 -13.35 -1.94
N GLU A 54 42.14 -13.77 -0.69
CA GLU A 54 42.12 -12.87 0.47
C GLU A 54 43.45 -12.10 0.61
N GLU A 55 44.60 -12.75 0.40
CA GLU A 55 45.92 -12.09 0.41
C GLU A 55 46.07 -11.09 -0.73
N ARG A 56 45.57 -11.42 -1.92
CA ARG A 56 45.55 -10.51 -3.08
C ARG A 56 44.69 -9.28 -2.80
N GLN A 57 43.49 -9.45 -2.23
CA GLN A 57 42.61 -8.35 -1.86
C GLN A 57 43.26 -7.46 -0.81
N LYS A 58 43.84 -8.03 0.25
CA LYS A 58 44.60 -7.29 1.27
C LYS A 58 45.80 -6.54 0.66
N GLY A 59 46.46 -7.13 -0.33
CA GLY A 59 47.55 -6.49 -1.07
C GLY A 59 47.08 -5.32 -1.93
N LEU A 60 45.91 -5.44 -2.56
CA LEU A 60 45.29 -4.38 -3.38
C LEU A 60 44.77 -3.22 -2.51
N GLU A 61 44.22 -3.53 -1.33
CA GLU A 61 43.72 -2.54 -0.36
C GLU A 61 44.85 -1.77 0.33
N ARG A 62 46.01 -2.40 0.55
CA ARG A 62 47.16 -1.74 1.17
C ARG A 62 47.82 -0.77 0.17
N SER A 63 47.62 0.52 0.41
CA SER A 63 48.35 1.57 -0.31
C SER A 63 49.87 1.39 -0.17
N MET A 64 50.62 1.68 -1.24
CA MET A 64 52.08 1.53 -1.25
C MET A 64 52.75 2.39 -0.19
N ASP A 65 53.63 1.78 0.60
CA ASP A 65 54.38 2.46 1.66
C ASP A 65 55.55 3.31 1.10
N GLU A 66 55.96 4.35 1.83
CA GLU A 66 57.05 5.27 1.45
C GLU A 66 58.42 4.60 1.48
N SER A 67 58.52 3.45 2.18
CA SER A 67 59.69 2.59 2.14
C SER A 67 59.88 1.85 0.81
N ASN A 68 58.85 1.79 -0.05
CA ASN A 68 58.98 1.14 -1.36
C ASN A 68 59.86 1.99 -2.29
N LYS A 69 60.90 1.37 -2.86
CA LYS A 69 61.83 2.02 -3.81
C LYS A 69 61.09 2.70 -4.96
N GLY A 70 59.98 2.11 -5.43
CA GLY A 70 59.15 2.68 -6.49
C GLY A 70 58.48 4.00 -6.10
N MET A 71 57.92 4.08 -4.88
CA MET A 71 57.34 5.33 -4.36
C MET A 71 58.43 6.39 -4.16
N LYS A 72 59.62 6.01 -3.67
CA LYS A 72 60.76 6.91 -3.52
C LYS A 72 61.27 7.48 -4.85
N MET A 73 61.23 6.69 -5.93
CA MET A 73 61.54 7.19 -7.28
C MET A 73 60.46 8.14 -7.80
N LEU A 74 59.18 7.81 -7.62
CA LEU A 74 58.06 8.67 -8.00
C LEU A 74 58.11 10.03 -7.29
N MET A 75 58.36 10.04 -5.98
CA MET A 75 58.52 11.27 -5.20
C MET A 75 59.65 12.16 -5.73
N LYS A 76 60.78 11.57 -6.13
CA LYS A 76 61.89 12.31 -6.75
C LYS A 76 61.55 12.87 -8.13
N MET A 77 60.59 12.28 -8.82
CA MET A 77 60.07 12.76 -10.11
C MET A 77 58.92 13.77 -9.96
N GLY A 78 58.64 14.24 -8.74
CA GLY A 78 57.63 15.28 -8.47
C GLY A 78 56.24 14.76 -8.10
N PHE A 79 56.06 13.45 -7.91
CA PHE A 79 54.80 12.88 -7.42
C PHE A 79 54.62 13.15 -5.91
N LYS A 80 53.52 13.77 -5.52
CA LYS A 80 53.12 13.89 -4.11
C LYS A 80 51.98 12.91 -3.82
N LYS A 81 51.99 12.31 -2.62
CA LYS A 81 50.96 11.36 -2.18
C LYS A 81 49.57 12.01 -2.28
N GLY A 82 48.72 11.49 -3.17
CA GLY A 82 47.37 12.02 -3.45
C GLY A 82 47.23 12.86 -4.73
N MET A 83 48.32 13.12 -5.45
CA MET A 83 48.26 13.74 -6.79
C MET A 83 48.02 12.67 -7.86
N SER A 84 47.19 12.99 -8.85
CA SER A 84 47.11 12.23 -10.10
C SER A 84 48.34 12.50 -10.96
N LEU A 85 48.75 11.52 -11.75
CA LEU A 85 49.82 11.69 -12.73
C LEU A 85 49.25 12.36 -14.00
N GLY A 86 49.79 13.51 -14.41
CA GLY A 86 49.25 14.30 -15.53
C GLY A 86 48.12 15.25 -15.13
N THR A 87 47.55 15.97 -16.10
CA THR A 87 46.49 16.98 -15.86
C THR A 87 45.19 16.34 -15.36
N ASP A 88 44.82 15.17 -15.91
CA ASP A 88 43.59 14.43 -15.57
C ASP A 88 43.85 12.92 -15.40
N GLY A 89 44.81 12.56 -14.54
CA GLY A 89 45.15 11.16 -14.27
C GLY A 89 44.18 10.45 -13.31
N ILE A 90 44.00 9.15 -13.51
CA ILE A 90 43.24 8.28 -12.59
C ILE A 90 44.00 8.17 -11.26
N ARG A 91 43.30 8.32 -10.13
CA ARG A 91 43.89 8.27 -8.78
C ARG A 91 43.94 6.86 -8.19
N GLU A 92 43.07 5.99 -8.67
CA GLU A 92 42.95 4.61 -8.19
C GLU A 92 43.31 3.63 -9.33
N PRO A 93 43.99 2.52 -9.02
CA PRO A 93 44.22 1.47 -9.99
C PRO A 93 42.91 0.95 -10.59
N ILE A 94 42.91 0.72 -11.91
CA ILE A 94 41.75 0.15 -12.60
C ILE A 94 41.43 -1.23 -12.00
N LYS A 95 40.18 -1.43 -11.58
CA LYS A 95 39.72 -2.72 -11.06
C LYS A 95 39.73 -3.74 -12.18
N VAL A 96 40.42 -4.86 -11.94
CA VAL A 96 40.45 -5.99 -12.87
C VAL A 96 39.43 -7.02 -12.39
N ASP A 97 38.34 -7.17 -13.14
CA ASP A 97 37.37 -8.25 -12.89
C ASP A 97 37.92 -9.57 -13.44
N LEU A 98 38.49 -10.36 -12.54
CA LEU A 98 38.98 -11.69 -12.87
C LEU A 98 37.77 -12.63 -13.02
N LYS A 99 37.46 -13.01 -14.27
CA LYS A 99 36.40 -13.96 -14.60
C LYS A 99 36.62 -15.29 -13.88
N SER A 100 35.83 -15.54 -12.84
CA SER A 100 35.88 -16.78 -12.07
C SER A 100 34.99 -17.84 -12.74
N GLY A 101 35.52 -18.50 -13.76
CA GLY A 101 34.87 -19.66 -14.37
C GLY A 101 35.05 -19.78 -15.88
N ARG A 102 34.44 -20.84 -16.45
CA ARG A 102 34.44 -21.13 -17.89
C ARG A 102 33.15 -20.68 -18.60
N GLY A 103 32.24 -19.98 -17.92
CA GLY A 103 30.99 -19.50 -18.50
C GLY A 103 31.22 -18.50 -19.65
N GLY A 104 30.21 -18.25 -20.47
CA GLY A 104 30.26 -17.22 -21.53
C GLY A 104 30.41 -15.80 -20.96
N ILE A 105 30.90 -14.85 -21.75
CA ILE A 105 30.83 -13.42 -21.40
C ILE A 105 29.34 -13.02 -21.47
N GLY A 106 28.78 -12.45 -20.41
CA GLY A 106 27.35 -12.06 -20.31
C GLY A 106 26.44 -13.03 -19.53
N MET A 107 26.94 -14.21 -19.14
CA MET A 107 26.13 -15.18 -18.37
C MET A 107 25.90 -14.70 -16.91
N GLU A 108 26.83 -13.94 -16.34
CA GLU A 108 26.70 -13.38 -14.99
C GLU A 108 25.58 -12.31 -14.91
N SER A 109 25.39 -11.52 -15.97
CA SER A 109 24.28 -10.55 -16.03
C SER A 109 22.92 -11.24 -16.13
N GLU A 110 22.81 -12.32 -16.91
CA GLU A 110 21.55 -13.08 -17.01
C GLU A 110 21.22 -13.81 -15.71
N LEU A 111 22.22 -14.44 -15.07
CA LEU A 111 22.04 -15.08 -13.77
C LEU A 111 21.60 -14.08 -12.69
N LYS A 112 22.20 -12.89 -12.67
CA LYS A 112 21.80 -11.82 -11.74
C LYS A 112 20.39 -11.32 -12.01
N LYS A 113 20.00 -11.19 -13.29
CA LYS A 113 18.65 -10.78 -13.66
C LYS A 113 17.62 -11.83 -13.24
N ARG A 114 17.90 -13.10 -13.52
CA ARG A 114 17.06 -14.23 -13.11
C ARG A 114 16.91 -14.36 -11.59
N ALA A 115 18.00 -14.15 -10.84
CA ALA A 115 17.94 -14.16 -9.37
C ALA A 115 17.05 -13.03 -8.83
N ARG A 116 17.15 -11.82 -9.40
CA ARG A 116 16.30 -10.69 -9.01
C ARG A 116 14.82 -10.94 -9.33
N GLU A 117 14.53 -11.50 -10.50
CA GLU A 117 13.16 -11.87 -10.89
C GLU A 117 12.56 -12.92 -9.94
N GLN A 118 13.37 -13.90 -9.53
CA GLN A 118 12.97 -14.92 -8.55
C GLN A 118 12.71 -14.33 -7.16
N GLU A 119 13.58 -13.45 -6.66
CA GLU A 119 13.39 -12.75 -5.38
C GLU A 119 12.10 -11.91 -5.38
N GLU A 120 11.81 -11.21 -6.47
CA GLU A 120 10.58 -10.42 -6.63
C GLU A 120 9.34 -11.32 -6.66
N GLU A 121 9.42 -12.47 -7.32
CA GLU A 121 8.34 -13.45 -7.36
C GLU A 121 8.06 -14.05 -5.97
N GLU A 122 9.10 -14.44 -5.24
CA GLU A 122 8.99 -14.90 -3.85
C GLU A 122 8.40 -13.81 -2.93
N GLU A 123 8.75 -12.54 -3.12
CA GLU A 123 8.17 -11.43 -2.35
C GLU A 123 6.68 -11.26 -2.66
N ARG A 124 6.28 -11.38 -3.93
CA ARG A 124 4.86 -11.34 -4.33
C ARG A 124 4.08 -12.51 -3.75
N GLU A 125 4.65 -13.71 -3.73
CA GLU A 125 4.02 -14.88 -3.13
C GLU A 125 3.90 -14.76 -1.60
N ARG A 126 4.91 -14.20 -0.92
CA ARG A 126 4.83 -13.89 0.51
C ARG A 126 3.72 -12.89 0.80
N LYS A 127 3.59 -11.83 0.01
CA LYS A 127 2.49 -10.85 0.16
C LYS A 127 1.12 -11.50 -0.08
N ARG A 128 1.00 -12.40 -1.07
CA ARG A 128 -0.25 -13.13 -1.36
C ARG A 128 -0.64 -14.09 -0.25
N THR A 129 0.32 -14.85 0.28
CA THR A 129 0.10 -15.84 1.35
C THR A 129 -0.07 -15.19 2.73
N ALA A 130 0.40 -13.95 2.89
CA ALA A 130 0.24 -13.18 4.12
C ALA A 130 -1.11 -12.43 4.24
N ILE A 131 -1.96 -12.44 3.21
CA ILE A 131 -3.31 -11.87 3.34
C ILE A 131 -4.15 -12.89 4.10
N ASP A 132 -4.54 -12.54 5.33
CA ASP A 132 -5.45 -13.33 6.15
C ASP A 132 -6.79 -13.52 5.38
N PRO A 133 -7.31 -14.76 5.26
CA PRO A 133 -8.64 -15.00 4.69
C PRO A 133 -9.75 -14.09 5.26
N GLU A 134 -9.66 -13.67 6.52
CA GLU A 134 -10.65 -12.77 7.12
C GLU A 134 -10.52 -11.31 6.65
N ASP A 135 -9.29 -10.83 6.45
CA ASP A 135 -9.03 -9.51 5.86
C ASP A 135 -9.55 -9.43 4.43
N PHE A 136 -9.39 -10.50 3.66
CA PHE A 136 -9.94 -10.55 2.30
C PHE A 136 -11.47 -10.47 2.29
N ARG A 137 -12.14 -11.17 3.23
CA ARG A 137 -13.61 -11.14 3.35
C ARG A 137 -14.12 -9.77 3.77
N SER A 138 -13.46 -9.12 4.72
CA SER A 138 -13.87 -7.80 5.20
C SER A 138 -13.75 -6.73 4.11
N VAL A 139 -12.64 -6.72 3.35
CA VAL A 139 -12.44 -5.81 2.22
C VAL A 139 -13.49 -6.04 1.13
N MET A 140 -13.77 -7.30 0.78
CA MET A 140 -14.79 -7.61 -0.22
C MET A 140 -16.19 -7.22 0.27
N ALA A 141 -16.51 -7.44 1.55
CA ALA A 141 -17.78 -7.02 2.14
C ALA A 141 -17.94 -5.49 2.13
N GLN A 142 -16.90 -4.74 2.49
CA GLN A 142 -16.90 -3.26 2.41
C GLN A 142 -17.12 -2.78 0.97
N ARG A 143 -16.38 -3.34 0.00
CA ARG A 143 -16.55 -2.98 -1.41
C ARG A 143 -17.96 -3.23 -1.93
N MET A 144 -18.58 -4.35 -1.51
CA MET A 144 -19.97 -4.67 -1.87
C MET A 144 -20.97 -3.71 -1.22
N LYS A 145 -20.74 -3.29 0.03
CA LYS A 145 -21.55 -2.26 0.71
C LYS A 145 -21.46 -0.92 -0.03
N GLU A 146 -20.26 -0.45 -0.33
CA GLU A 146 -20.06 0.81 -1.08
C GLU A 146 -20.72 0.75 -2.46
N SER A 147 -20.54 -0.34 -3.20
CA SER A 147 -21.17 -0.55 -4.51
C SER A 147 -22.70 -0.59 -4.43
N LYS A 148 -23.25 -1.11 -3.32
CA LYS A 148 -24.69 -1.10 -3.05
C LYS A 148 -25.18 0.34 -2.83
N LEU A 149 -24.49 1.11 -2.00
CA LEU A 149 -24.83 2.52 -1.73
C LEU A 149 -24.78 3.38 -2.99
N VAL A 150 -23.75 3.22 -3.83
CA VAL A 150 -23.65 3.94 -5.10
C VAL A 150 -24.86 3.64 -6.00
N ARG A 151 -25.29 2.38 -6.09
CA ARG A 151 -26.49 2.02 -6.88
C ARG A 151 -27.76 2.68 -6.33
N TYR A 152 -27.90 2.74 -5.01
CA TYR A 152 -29.03 3.45 -4.39
C TYR A 152 -28.97 4.95 -4.63
N LEU A 153 -27.79 5.55 -4.54
CA LEU A 153 -27.58 6.97 -4.85
C LEU A 153 -28.01 7.26 -6.30
N THR A 154 -27.50 6.50 -7.26
CA THR A 154 -27.86 6.66 -8.68
C THR A 154 -29.38 6.53 -8.90
N ALA A 155 -30.00 5.53 -8.27
CA ALA A 155 -31.45 5.33 -8.37
C ALA A 155 -32.23 6.49 -7.75
N ALA A 156 -31.85 6.93 -6.54
CA ALA A 156 -32.49 8.03 -5.83
C ALA A 156 -32.37 9.36 -6.60
N VAL A 157 -31.18 9.66 -7.16
CA VAL A 157 -30.98 10.84 -8.02
C VAL A 157 -31.89 10.77 -9.25
N SER A 158 -31.96 9.61 -9.92
CA SER A 158 -32.81 9.46 -11.11
C SER A 158 -34.31 9.59 -10.83
N ILE A 159 -34.74 9.25 -9.61
CA ILE A 159 -36.13 9.45 -9.16
C ILE A 159 -36.36 10.92 -8.81
N CYS A 160 -35.39 11.56 -8.16
CA CYS A 160 -35.40 12.98 -7.85
C CYS A 160 -35.55 13.80 -9.13
N GLU A 161 -34.70 13.55 -10.13
CA GLU A 161 -34.74 14.16 -11.47
C GLU A 161 -36.14 14.07 -12.10
N LYS A 162 -36.74 12.88 -12.13
CA LYS A 162 -38.09 12.68 -12.68
C LYS A 162 -39.18 13.42 -11.90
N LEU A 163 -39.15 13.37 -10.57
CA LEU A 163 -40.14 14.05 -9.72
C LEU A 163 -40.00 15.57 -9.80
N ASP A 164 -38.77 16.06 -9.88
CA ASP A 164 -38.45 17.47 -10.07
C ASP A 164 -38.98 17.95 -11.44
N GLU A 165 -38.73 17.21 -12.53
CA GLU A 165 -39.28 17.47 -13.87
C GLU A 165 -40.82 17.53 -13.88
N GLU A 166 -41.49 16.56 -13.24
CA GLU A 166 -42.96 16.53 -13.14
C GLU A 166 -43.52 17.76 -12.40
N ASN A 167 -42.76 18.34 -11.48
CA ASN A 167 -43.16 19.51 -10.70
C ASN A 167 -42.59 20.83 -11.24
N ASN A 168 -42.01 20.83 -12.45
CA ASN A 168 -41.40 21.99 -13.12
C ASN A 168 -40.23 22.62 -12.34
N VAL A 169 -39.43 21.81 -11.65
CA VAL A 169 -38.14 22.24 -11.11
C VAL A 169 -37.09 22.01 -12.17
N GLU A 170 -36.58 23.10 -12.76
CA GLU A 170 -35.63 23.02 -13.89
C GLU A 170 -34.22 22.58 -13.45
N PHE A 171 -33.79 22.92 -12.23
CA PHE A 171 -32.46 22.60 -11.74
C PHE A 171 -32.44 22.34 -10.23
N ASN A 172 -31.76 21.26 -9.82
CA ASN A 172 -31.56 20.89 -8.42
C ASN A 172 -30.09 20.48 -8.19
N ILE A 173 -29.46 21.01 -7.14
CA ILE A 173 -28.06 20.71 -6.76
C ILE A 173 -27.84 19.20 -6.57
N LEU A 174 -28.87 18.49 -6.12
CA LEU A 174 -28.81 17.06 -5.84
C LEU A 174 -28.60 16.20 -7.10
N TRP A 175 -28.88 16.73 -8.29
CA TRP A 175 -28.66 16.02 -9.55
C TRP A 175 -27.18 15.82 -9.89
N ILE A 176 -26.30 16.68 -9.37
CA ILE A 176 -24.84 16.60 -9.54
C ILE A 176 -24.27 15.29 -8.93
N LEU A 177 -25.00 14.67 -7.99
CA LEU A 177 -24.58 13.44 -7.32
C LEU A 177 -24.72 12.18 -8.20
N LYS A 178 -25.22 12.31 -9.44
CA LYS A 178 -25.33 11.20 -10.40
C LYS A 178 -23.93 10.75 -10.81
N PRO A 179 -23.49 9.52 -10.46
CA PRO A 179 -22.15 9.08 -10.82
C PRO A 179 -22.04 8.87 -12.33
N VAL A 180 -20.97 9.40 -12.93
CA VAL A 180 -20.61 9.16 -14.33
C VAL A 180 -20.36 7.66 -14.52
N GLN A 181 -21.21 7.01 -15.32
CA GLN A 181 -21.03 5.61 -15.66
C GLN A 181 -19.85 5.51 -16.62
N LYS A 182 -18.70 5.02 -16.13
CA LYS A 182 -17.60 4.58 -17.01
C LYS A 182 -17.99 3.23 -17.58
N GLU A 183 -18.52 3.21 -18.80
CA GLU A 183 -18.71 1.96 -19.53
C GLU A 183 -17.34 1.30 -19.81
N PRO A 184 -17.28 -0.04 -19.88
CA PRO A 184 -16.04 -0.74 -20.20
C PRO A 184 -15.56 -0.32 -21.60
N GLU A 185 -14.24 -0.07 -21.73
CA GLU A 185 -13.50 0.53 -22.86
C GLU A 185 -13.70 -0.07 -24.28
N GLU A 186 -14.65 -0.98 -24.48
CA GLU A 186 -14.92 -1.64 -25.76
C GLU A 186 -15.93 -0.87 -26.64
N GLN A 187 -16.54 0.22 -26.17
CA GLN A 187 -17.55 1.02 -26.90
C GLN A 187 -17.17 2.51 -27.07
N LYS A 188 -15.88 2.82 -27.27
CA LYS A 188 -15.33 4.20 -27.37
C LYS A 188 -15.57 4.92 -28.71
N ALA A 189 -16.74 4.80 -29.33
CA ALA A 189 -17.04 5.53 -30.58
C ALA A 189 -18.05 6.67 -30.39
N ASP A 190 -18.89 6.62 -29.35
CA ASP A 190 -19.95 7.60 -29.09
C ASP A 190 -19.78 8.37 -27.76
N GLU A 191 -18.69 8.10 -27.00
CA GLU A 191 -18.44 8.62 -25.63
C GLU A 191 -18.15 10.13 -25.57
N GLU A 192 -17.40 10.69 -26.54
CA GLU A 192 -17.01 12.11 -26.51
C GLU A 192 -18.24 13.04 -26.49
N GLY A 193 -19.34 12.65 -27.15
CA GLY A 193 -20.57 13.45 -27.19
C GLY A 193 -21.46 13.35 -25.95
N GLN A 194 -21.33 12.30 -25.15
CA GLN A 194 -22.11 12.12 -23.91
C GLN A 194 -21.39 12.74 -22.71
N GLU A 195 -20.06 12.57 -22.64
CA GLU A 195 -19.22 13.24 -21.64
C GLU A 195 -19.31 14.76 -21.78
N GLU A 196 -19.29 15.31 -23.00
CA GLU A 196 -19.46 16.75 -23.22
C GLU A 196 -20.83 17.29 -22.80
N LYS A 197 -21.91 16.50 -22.90
CA LYS A 197 -23.26 16.92 -22.46
C LYS A 197 -23.37 16.91 -20.94
N GLN A 198 -22.86 15.86 -20.29
CA GLN A 198 -22.83 15.77 -18.84
C GLN A 198 -21.93 16.85 -18.22
N GLN A 199 -20.78 17.14 -18.83
CA GLN A 199 -19.91 18.25 -18.39
C GLN A 199 -20.62 19.60 -18.53
N LYS A 200 -21.36 19.84 -19.63
CA LYS A 200 -22.14 21.08 -19.79
C LYS A 200 -23.27 21.20 -18.77
N GLU A 201 -23.98 20.11 -18.49
CA GLU A 201 -25.04 20.09 -17.46
C GLU A 201 -24.45 20.28 -16.06
N GLU A 202 -23.33 19.62 -15.72
CA GLU A 202 -22.63 19.85 -14.45
C GLU A 202 -22.11 21.29 -14.31
N GLU A 203 -21.53 21.88 -15.37
CA GLU A 203 -21.07 23.27 -15.38
C GLU A 203 -22.23 24.29 -15.27
N GLU A 204 -23.38 24.01 -15.90
CA GLU A 204 -24.57 24.88 -15.79
C GLU A 204 -25.17 24.82 -14.38
N ILE A 205 -25.20 23.64 -13.74
CA ILE A 205 -25.70 23.51 -12.37
C ILE A 205 -24.70 24.11 -11.36
N ASP A 206 -23.39 23.88 -11.54
CA ASP A 206 -22.31 24.47 -10.72
C ASP A 206 -22.26 26.00 -10.81
N SER A 207 -22.68 26.58 -11.94
CA SER A 207 -22.81 28.02 -12.13
C SER A 207 -24.03 28.63 -11.44
N SER A 208 -25.09 27.85 -11.21
CA SER A 208 -26.34 28.32 -10.61
C SER A 208 -26.27 28.43 -9.09
N TYR A 209 -25.43 27.62 -8.44
CA TYR A 209 -25.29 27.57 -6.99
C TYR A 209 -23.90 28.03 -6.54
N PRO A 210 -23.75 28.54 -5.29
CA PRO A 210 -22.45 28.89 -4.76
C PRO A 210 -21.50 27.68 -4.81
N PRO A 211 -20.28 27.81 -5.39
CA PRO A 211 -19.33 26.69 -5.50
C PRO A 211 -19.01 26.02 -4.15
N GLU A 212 -19.07 26.78 -3.06
CA GLU A 212 -18.87 26.27 -1.69
C GLU A 212 -19.90 25.19 -1.31
N GLU A 213 -21.17 25.35 -1.70
CA GLU A 213 -22.24 24.40 -1.39
C GLU A 213 -22.13 23.11 -2.23
N VAL A 214 -21.69 23.24 -3.49
CA VAL A 214 -21.47 22.11 -4.40
C VAL A 214 -20.28 21.27 -3.95
N GLU A 215 -19.18 21.92 -3.56
CA GLU A 215 -17.99 21.24 -3.05
C GLU A 215 -18.29 20.56 -1.70
N GLU A 216 -19.08 21.20 -0.82
CA GLU A 216 -19.55 20.59 0.42
C GLU A 216 -20.34 19.30 0.12
N LEU A 217 -21.31 19.33 -0.79
CA LEU A 217 -22.09 18.14 -1.16
C LEU A 217 -21.24 17.03 -1.79
N LYS A 218 -20.28 17.36 -2.65
CA LYS A 218 -19.37 16.36 -3.25
C LYS A 218 -18.41 15.77 -2.22
N SER A 219 -18.04 16.52 -1.18
CA SER A 219 -17.14 16.07 -0.12
C SER A 219 -17.78 15.09 0.89
N LEU A 220 -19.12 15.04 0.95
CA LEU A 220 -19.84 14.12 1.81
C LEU A 220 -19.63 12.65 1.40
N THR A 221 -19.75 11.76 2.37
CA THR A 221 -19.76 10.31 2.09
C THR A 221 -20.98 9.90 1.27
N THR A 222 -20.90 8.81 0.52
CA THR A 222 -22.01 8.31 -0.32
C THR A 222 -23.28 8.04 0.50
N GLU A 223 -23.14 7.60 1.74
CA GLU A 223 -24.25 7.41 2.69
C GLU A 223 -24.94 8.73 3.02
N GLN A 224 -24.16 9.79 3.32
CA GLN A 224 -24.70 11.11 3.64
C GLN A 224 -25.32 11.78 2.42
N GLN A 225 -24.73 11.61 1.23
CA GLN A 225 -25.29 12.06 -0.03
C GLN A 225 -26.66 11.42 -0.30
N LEU A 226 -26.75 10.09 -0.13
CA LEU A 226 -28.01 9.36 -0.25
C LEU A 226 -29.05 9.89 0.75
N ARG A 227 -28.67 10.06 2.02
CA ARG A 227 -29.55 10.59 3.06
C ARG A 227 -30.14 11.95 2.71
N LYS A 228 -29.32 12.89 2.22
CA LYS A 228 -29.79 14.23 1.79
C LYS A 228 -30.83 14.13 0.67
N ILE A 229 -30.63 13.25 -0.31
CA ILE A 229 -31.60 13.05 -1.40
C ILE A 229 -32.89 12.43 -0.86
N LEU A 230 -32.80 11.44 0.02
CA LEU A 230 -33.98 10.81 0.63
C LEU A 230 -34.79 11.81 1.46
N GLU A 231 -34.12 12.67 2.24
CA GLU A 231 -34.77 13.75 2.99
C GLU A 231 -35.47 14.75 2.06
N TYR A 232 -34.84 15.11 0.93
CA TYR A 232 -35.45 15.97 -0.09
C TYR A 232 -36.71 15.34 -0.70
N LEU A 233 -36.64 14.08 -1.13
CA LEU A 233 -37.77 13.34 -1.69
C LEU A 233 -38.97 13.26 -0.73
N ARG A 234 -38.71 13.11 0.57
CA ARG A 234 -39.77 13.07 1.58
C ARG A 234 -40.35 14.43 1.89
N ASN A 235 -39.51 15.44 2.04
CA ASN A 235 -39.95 16.77 2.45
C ASN A 235 -40.74 17.48 1.35
N ASN A 236 -40.33 17.30 0.09
CA ASN A 236 -40.93 18.01 -1.04
C ASN A 236 -41.99 17.18 -1.77
N TYR A 237 -41.76 15.87 -1.93
CA TYR A 237 -42.66 15.01 -2.72
C TYR A 237 -43.46 14.02 -1.89
N LEU A 238 -43.25 13.98 -0.57
CA LEU A 238 -43.85 12.97 0.31
C LEU A 238 -43.62 11.56 -0.25
N TYR A 239 -42.45 11.32 -0.83
CA TYR A 239 -42.10 10.07 -1.48
C TYR A 239 -41.07 9.31 -0.66
N CYS A 240 -41.34 8.04 -0.39
CA CYS A 240 -40.38 7.14 0.22
C CYS A 240 -39.73 6.25 -0.84
N PHE A 241 -38.41 6.35 -0.97
CA PHE A 241 -37.58 5.51 -1.85
C PHE A 241 -37.71 4.02 -1.51
N TRP A 242 -37.65 3.66 -0.23
CA TRP A 242 -37.66 2.26 0.22
C TRP A 242 -39.04 1.60 0.04
N CYS A 243 -40.11 2.29 0.42
CA CYS A 243 -41.49 1.84 0.17
C CYS A 243 -41.88 1.93 -1.32
N SER A 244 -41.13 2.69 -2.12
CA SER A 244 -41.47 3.03 -3.51
C SER A 244 -42.89 3.61 -3.66
N ALA A 245 -43.31 4.42 -2.69
CA ALA A 245 -44.68 4.96 -2.60
C ALA A 245 -44.69 6.46 -2.31
N LYS A 246 -45.70 7.14 -2.87
CA LYS A 246 -46.01 8.55 -2.61
C LYS A 246 -47.19 8.64 -1.64
N TYR A 247 -47.05 9.48 -0.63
CA TYR A 247 -48.05 9.69 0.42
C TYR A 247 -48.82 10.99 0.18
N GLU A 248 -50.03 11.08 0.75
CA GLU A 248 -50.89 12.24 0.54
C GLU A 248 -50.48 13.43 1.40
N ASN A 249 -50.05 13.17 2.64
CA ASN A 249 -49.71 14.19 3.63
C ASN A 249 -48.52 13.76 4.51
N LYS A 250 -47.92 14.71 5.24
CA LYS A 250 -46.83 14.41 6.18
C LYS A 250 -47.24 13.42 7.28
N SER A 251 -48.45 13.57 7.84
CA SER A 251 -48.97 12.61 8.83
C SER A 251 -49.12 11.20 8.25
N ASP A 252 -49.59 11.10 7.00
CA ASP A 252 -49.74 9.81 6.31
C ASP A 252 -48.39 9.13 6.07
N LEU A 253 -47.36 9.92 5.76
CA LEU A 253 -45.99 9.44 5.64
C LEU A 253 -45.44 8.96 6.99
N ASP A 254 -45.63 9.71 8.07
CA ASP A 254 -45.12 9.35 9.40
C ASP A 254 -45.84 8.12 9.99
N ASP A 255 -47.13 7.94 9.69
CA ASP A 255 -47.93 6.81 10.20
C ASP A 255 -47.69 5.52 9.40
N ASN A 256 -47.41 5.61 8.09
CA ASN A 256 -47.32 4.45 7.19
C ASN A 256 -45.89 4.12 6.72
N CYS A 257 -44.89 4.99 6.93
CA CYS A 257 -43.50 4.73 6.55
C CYS A 257 -42.65 4.37 7.80
N PRO A 258 -41.98 3.21 7.82
CA PRO A 258 -41.22 2.74 8.99
C PRO A 258 -40.08 3.65 9.50
N GLY A 259 -39.42 4.40 8.62
CA GLY A 259 -38.26 5.22 8.98
C GLY A 259 -37.57 5.76 7.73
N LEU A 260 -36.34 6.28 7.78
CA LEU A 260 -35.63 6.88 6.62
C LEU A 260 -34.53 5.99 6.06
N GLU A 261 -33.99 5.12 6.88
CA GLU A 261 -32.87 4.27 6.52
C GLU A 261 -33.38 2.94 5.93
N GLU A 262 -32.49 2.23 5.24
CA GLU A 262 -32.82 0.92 4.68
C GLU A 262 -33.24 -0.05 5.78
N ASP A 263 -32.53 -0.02 6.92
CA ASP A 263 -32.73 -0.94 8.05
C ASP A 263 -34.10 -0.77 8.74
N ASP A 264 -34.79 0.34 8.49
CA ASP A 264 -36.13 0.59 9.04
C ASP A 264 -37.22 -0.19 8.27
N HIS A 265 -36.97 -0.62 7.03
CA HIS A 265 -37.98 -1.18 6.11
C HIS A 265 -37.77 -2.67 5.82
#